data_AF-A0A1M3NNN0-F1
#
_entry.id   AF-A0A1M3NNN0-F1
#
_cell.length_a   1.000
_cell.length_b   1.000
_cell.length_c   1.000
_cell.angle_alpha   90.00
_cell.angle_beta   90.00
_cell.angle_gamma   90.00
#
_symmetry.space_group_name_H-M   'P 1'
#
loop_
_entity.id
_entity.type
_entity.pdbx_description
1 polymer ?
#
loop_
_entity_poly.entity_id
_entity_poly.type
_entity_poly.pdbx_seq_one_letter_code
_entity_poly.pdbx_strand_id
1 'polypeptide(L)' 'MSNPFAEDLPRPRPKTHEIGQDLSSLSVFELTERIAQLEAEIERLKAARAAKEKVKSAADQVFKS' A
#
# COMPACT_ATOMS: atom_id res chain seq x y z
N MET A 1 -23.40 10.99 23.81
CA MET A 1 -22.48 10.01 24.41
C MET A 1 -21.31 9.82 23.47
N SER A 2 -20.15 10.39 23.80
CA SER A 2 -18.90 10.13 23.08
C SER A 2 -18.47 8.70 23.39
N ASN A 3 -18.15 7.90 22.37
CA ASN A 3 -17.74 6.51 22.55
C ASN A 3 -16.41 6.44 23.33
N PRO A 4 -16.38 5.90 24.56
CA PRO A 4 -15.19 5.90 25.43
C PRO A 4 -14.09 4.92 24.98
N PHE A 5 -14.29 4.19 23.88
CA PHE A 5 -13.34 3.22 23.33
C PHE A 5 -12.65 3.68 22.04
N ALA A 6 -12.85 4.93 21.62
CA ALA A 6 -12.20 5.47 20.41
C ALA A 6 -10.72 5.82 20.61
N GLU A 7 -10.23 5.89 21.86
CA GLU A 7 -8.85 6.27 22.21
C GLU A 7 -7.81 5.17 21.87
N ASP A 8 -8.23 3.90 21.74
CA ASP A 8 -7.35 2.73 21.56
C ASP A 8 -7.20 2.28 20.11
N LEU A 9 -7.81 3.00 19.16
CA LEU A 9 -7.55 2.72 17.75
C LEU A 9 -6.16 3.26 17.40
N PRO A 10 -5.25 2.43 16.84
CA PRO A 10 -3.96 2.93 16.39
C PRO A 10 -4.21 4.06 15.39
N ARG A 11 -3.85 5.29 15.78
CA ARG A 11 -3.96 6.46 14.91
C ARG A 11 -3.30 6.11 13.58
N PRO A 12 -3.95 6.34 12.43
CA PRO A 12 -3.33 6.11 11.14
C PRO A 12 -2.00 6.85 11.15
N ARG A 13 -0.89 6.13 10.99
CA ARG A 13 0.41 6.77 10.90
C ARG A 13 0.30 7.80 9.77
N PRO A 14 0.67 9.07 9.99
CA PRO A 14 0.62 10.06 8.92
C PRO A 14 1.37 9.49 7.72
N LYS A 15 0.76 9.57 6.54
CA LYS A 15 1.38 9.05 5.32
C LYS A 15 2.68 9.83 5.13
N THR A 16 3.82 9.14 5.23
CA THR A 16 5.16 9.74 5.08
C THR A 16 5.37 10.38 3.70
N HIS A 17 4.51 10.03 2.73
CA HIS A 17 4.60 10.47 1.34
C HIS A 17 3.25 10.36 0.63
N GLU A 18 2.92 11.34 -0.22
CA GLU A 18 1.74 11.34 -1.08
C GLU A 18 2.14 11.28 -2.57
N ILE A 19 1.35 10.59 -3.39
CA ILE A 19 1.61 10.51 -4.83
C ILE A 19 1.31 11.85 -5.47
N GLY A 20 2.27 12.37 -6.24
CA GLY A 20 2.14 13.66 -6.93
C GLY A 20 2.34 14.87 -6.03
N GLN A 21 2.83 14.70 -4.80
CA GLN A 21 3.17 15.84 -3.95
C GLN A 21 4.31 16.68 -4.54
N ASP A 22 4.37 17.96 -4.16
CA ASP A 22 5.54 18.79 -4.46
C ASP A 22 6.78 18.23 -3.76
N LEU A 23 7.90 18.28 -4.49
CA LEU A 23 9.21 17.77 -4.08
C LEU A 23 10.22 18.91 -3.84
N SER A 24 9.86 20.16 -4.11
CA SER A 24 10.76 21.32 -4.06
C SER A 24 11.45 21.52 -2.72
N SER A 25 10.82 21.08 -1.63
CA SER A 25 11.32 21.20 -0.25
C SER A 25 12.09 19.98 0.26
N LEU A 26 12.23 18.92 -0.55
CA LEU A 26 12.88 17.68 -0.15
C LEU A 26 14.36 17.65 -0.52
N SER A 27 15.16 17.12 0.38
CA SER A 27 16.56 16.79 0.12
C SER A 27 16.71 15.53 -0.76
N VAL A 28 17.89 15.35 -1.35
CA VAL A 28 18.25 14.15 -2.14
C VAL A 28 18.14 12.88 -1.31
N PHE A 29 18.49 12.94 -0.03
CA PHE A 29 18.38 11.81 0.88
C PHE A 29 16.91 11.41 1.12
N GLU A 30 16.05 12.38 1.42
CA GLU A 30 14.61 12.14 1.60
C GLU A 30 13.95 11.61 0.33
N LEU A 31 14.36 12.10 -0.85
CA LEU A 31 13.92 11.55 -2.13
C LEU A 31 14.33 10.09 -2.30
N THR A 32 15.55 9.74 -1.90
CA THR A 32 16.08 8.37 -1.98
C THR A 32 15.30 7.42 -1.06
N GLU A 33 15.09 7.80 0.20
CA GLU A 33 14.29 7.01 1.14
C GLU A 33 12.86 6.79 0.65
N ARG A 34 12.26 7.85 0.09
CA ARG A 34 10.90 7.79 -0.45
C ARG A 34 10.79 6.89 -1.68
N ILE A 35 11.76 6.95 -2.59
CA ILE A 35 11.82 6.04 -3.75
C ILE A 35 11.85 4.60 -3.26
N ALA A 36 12.72 4.28 -2.32
CA ALA A 36 12.83 2.92 -1.78
C ALA A 36 11.51 2.43 -1.15
N GLN A 37 10.80 3.30 -0.42
CA GLN A 37 9.49 2.98 0.16
C GLN A 37 8.42 2.72 -0.91
N LEU A 38 8.39 3.51 -1.98
CA LEU A 38 7.44 3.35 -3.07
C LEU A 38 7.74 2.09 -3.91
N GLU A 39 9.01 1.78 -4.16
CA GLU A 39 9.43 0.55 -4.83
C GLU A 39 9.02 -0.70 -4.04
N ALA A 40 9.24 -0.70 -2.71
CA ALA A 40 8.79 -1.78 -1.84
C ALA A 40 7.27 -1.97 -1.91
N GLU A 41 6.50 -0.87 -1.94
CA GLU A 41 5.05 -0.94 -2.09
C GLU A 41 4.62 -1.46 -3.47
N ILE A 42 5.32 -1.08 -4.54
CA ILE A 42 5.09 -1.62 -5.89
C ILE A 42 5.27 -3.15 -5.89
N GLU A 43 6.33 -3.66 -5.27
CA GLU A 43 6.57 -5.10 -5.20
C GLU A 43 5.49 -5.83 -4.37
N ARG A 44 5.06 -5.23 -3.26
CA ARG A 44 3.93 -5.76 -2.48
C ARG A 44 2.66 -5.86 -3.32
N LEU A 45 2.34 -4.82 -4.10
CA LEU A 45 1.16 -4.79 -4.97
C LEU A 45 1.25 -5.82 -6.10
N LYS A 46 2.42 -5.98 -6.73
CA LYS A 46 2.66 -7.02 -7.74
C LYS A 46 2.43 -8.43 -7.17
N ALA A 47 2.96 -8.70 -5.97
CA ALA A 47 2.76 -9.99 -5.30
C ALA A 47 1.28 -10.26 -4.99
N ALA A 48 0.57 -9.26 -4.47
CA ALA A 48 -0.87 -9.36 -4.19
C ALA A 48 -1.69 -9.59 -5.47
N ARG A 49 -1.35 -8.90 -6.58
CA ARG A 49 -1.99 -9.11 -7.88
C ARG A 49 -1.78 -10.54 -8.38
N ALA A 50 -0.54 -11.02 -8.36
CA ALA A 50 -0.21 -12.38 -8.79
C ALA A 50 -0.96 -13.45 -7.96
N ALA A 51 -1.09 -13.25 -6.66
CA ALA A 51 -1.88 -14.14 -5.80
C ALA A 51 -3.37 -14.16 -6.21
N LYS A 52 -3.96 -12.99 -6.49
CA LYS A 52 -5.35 -12.88 -6.94
C LYS A 52 -5.58 -13.48 -8.33
N GLU A 53 -4.64 -13.30 -9.26
CA GLU A 53 -4.69 -13.90 -10.60
C GLU A 53 -4.68 -15.43 -10.52
N LYS A 54 -3.86 -16.02 -9.65
CA LYS A 54 -3.84 -17.47 -9.41
C LYS A 54 -5.18 -17.99 -8.89
N VAL A 55 -5.79 -17.28 -7.94
CA VAL A 55 -7.13 -17.63 -7.41
C VAL A 55 -8.18 -17.58 -8.52
N LYS A 56 -8.17 -16.52 -9.34
CA LYS A 56 -9.10 -16.38 -10.46
C LYS A 56 -8.91 -17.51 -11.48
N SER A 57 -7.68 -17.81 -11.88
CA SER A 57 -7.39 -18.86 -12.86
C SER A 57 -7.79 -20.25 -12.37
N ALA A 58 -7.59 -20.55 -11.08
CA ALA A 58 -8.04 -21.80 -10.49
C ALA A 58 -9.58 -21.91 -10.51
N ALA A 59 -10.28 -20.83 -10.16
CA ALA A 59 -11.75 -20.79 -10.24
C ALA A 59 -12.24 -21.00 -11.68
N ASP A 60 -11.66 -20.28 -12.66
CA ASP A 60 -12.06 -20.37 -14.07
C ASP A 60 -11.91 -21.78 -14.65
N GLN A 61 -10.94 -22.57 -14.17
CA GLN A 61 -10.77 -23.98 -14.58
C GLN A 61 -11.84 -24.91 -13.98
N VAL A 62 -12.23 -24.67 -12.72
CA VAL A 62 -13.29 -25.45 -12.05
C VAL A 62 -14.67 -25.19 -12.69
N PHE A 63 -14.96 -23.95 -13.09
CA PHE A 63 -16.26 -23.58 -13.68
C PHE A 63 -16.40 -23.87 -15.18
N LYS A 64 -15.31 -24.21 -15.89
CA LYS A 64 -15.34 -24.63 -17.31
C LYS A 64 -15.39 -26.15 -17.51
N SER A 65 -15.53 -26.92 -16.42
CA SER A 65 -15.74 -28.37 -16.44
C SER A 65 -17.22 -28.72 -16.58
#